data_AF-A0A953ZWM7-F1
#
_entry.id   AF-A0A953ZWM7-F1
#
_cell.length_a   1.000
_cell.length_b   1.000
_cell.length_c   1.000
_cell.angle_alpha   90.00
_cell.angle_beta   90.00
_cell.angle_gamma   90.00
#
_symmetry.space_group_name_H-M   'P 1'
#
loop_
_entity.id
_entity.type
_entity.pdbx_description
1 polymer ?
#
loop_
_entity_poly.entity_id
_entity_poly.type
_entity_poly.pdbx_seq_one_letter_code
_entity_poly.pdbx_strand_id
1 'polypeptide(L)'
;MTEAPAPDDRILAALARIEARLDRVEQSLARTDALAGSVPATLAAVTDTIDEHIAQLTNHGVDVDDRIRRLVRLVEPLTRPETIDALRQSIETLREVPAMVATVADTVDGAISRLAEQGIDVDERLQIVARVAERLTAPEALAAVRELLGHVGAIQRLLESGIFAPGAVEVVDRAAGALADMDMTGVRPVGAFGAIKAMRDPCIQRSLGALVEFGRRFGRTVHTRANTDCKPCNE
;
A
#
# COMPACT_ATOMS: atom_id res chain seq x y z
N MET A 1 36.61 -42.86 -19.56
CA MET A 1 36.93 -42.39 -18.20
C MET A 1 36.80 -40.88 -18.21
N THR A 2 35.73 -40.36 -17.63
CA THR A 2 35.44 -38.92 -17.60
C THR A 2 36.11 -38.35 -16.35
N GLU A 3 37.18 -37.58 -16.56
CA GLU A 3 37.94 -36.92 -15.50
C GLU A 3 37.03 -35.89 -14.79
N ALA A 4 36.90 -36.01 -13.47
CA ALA A 4 36.06 -35.10 -12.69
C ALA A 4 36.72 -33.70 -12.66
N PRO A 5 36.00 -32.62 -13.00
CA PRO A 5 36.58 -31.28 -13.05
C PRO A 5 37.07 -30.85 -11.67
N ALA A 6 38.18 -30.08 -11.66
CA ALA A 6 38.85 -29.64 -10.45
C ALA A 6 37.91 -28.77 -9.57
N PRO A 7 38.15 -28.68 -8.25
CA PRO A 7 37.28 -27.93 -7.33
C PRO A 7 37.07 -26.47 -7.75
N ASP A 8 38.09 -25.84 -8.35
CA ASP A 8 38.05 -24.44 -8.77
C ASP A 8 37.15 -24.23 -10.00
N ASP A 9 37.10 -25.19 -10.92
CA ASP A 9 36.21 -25.14 -12.09
C ASP A 9 34.73 -25.19 -11.68
N ARG A 10 34.42 -25.89 -10.58
CA ARG A 10 33.06 -25.95 -10.03
C ARG A 10 32.64 -24.63 -9.39
N ILE A 11 33.57 -23.95 -8.71
CA ILE A 11 33.31 -22.65 -8.09
C ILE A 11 33.11 -21.59 -9.17
N LEU A 12 33.96 -21.56 -10.20
CA LEU A 12 33.81 -20.65 -11.33
C LEU A 12 32.50 -20.89 -12.10
N ALA A 13 32.13 -22.16 -12.31
CA ALA A 13 30.85 -22.51 -12.92
C ALA A 13 29.63 -22.14 -12.06
N ALA A 14 29.76 -22.20 -10.72
CA ALA A 14 28.72 -21.78 -9.80
C ALA A 14 28.53 -20.25 -9.80
N LEU A 15 29.64 -19.49 -9.82
CA LEU A 15 29.62 -18.03 -9.90
C LEU A 15 29.00 -17.55 -11.21
N ALA A 16 29.42 -18.11 -12.35
CA ALA A 16 28.84 -17.79 -13.66
C ALA A 16 27.33 -18.08 -13.73
N ARG A 17 26.87 -19.13 -13.03
CA ARG A 17 25.44 -19.46 -12.93
C ARG A 17 24.68 -18.46 -12.06
N ILE A 18 25.30 -17.93 -11.01
CA ILE A 18 24.68 -16.93 -10.12
C ILE A 18 24.56 -15.59 -10.86
N GLU A 19 25.60 -15.14 -11.56
CA GLU A 19 25.59 -13.93 -12.38
C GLU A 19 24.50 -13.99 -13.45
N ALA A 20 24.41 -15.10 -14.20
CA ALA A 20 23.37 -15.29 -15.20
C ALA A 20 21.94 -15.32 -14.61
N ARG A 21 21.78 -15.70 -13.33
CA ARG A 21 20.50 -15.61 -12.63
C ARG A 21 20.20 -14.19 -12.18
N LEU A 22 21.21 -13.44 -11.73
CA LEU A 22 21.08 -12.03 -11.35
C LEU A 22 20.70 -11.17 -12.56
N ASP A 23 21.35 -11.35 -13.70
CA ASP A 23 21.02 -10.63 -14.94
C ASP A 23 19.56 -10.85 -15.37
N ARG A 24 19.07 -12.09 -15.21
CA ARG A 24 17.67 -12.43 -15.50
C ARG A 24 16.70 -11.74 -14.55
N VAL A 25 17.06 -11.62 -13.28
CA VAL A 25 16.26 -10.92 -12.27
C VAL A 25 16.29 -9.42 -12.52
N GLU A 26 17.43 -8.83 -12.86
CA GLU A 26 17.53 -7.41 -13.24
C GLU A 26 16.69 -7.09 -14.48
N GLN A 27 16.71 -7.93 -15.52
CA GLN A 27 15.85 -7.74 -16.69
C GLN A 27 14.36 -7.92 -16.36
N SER A 28 14.03 -8.81 -15.43
CA SER A 28 12.65 -8.98 -14.93
C SER A 28 12.18 -7.75 -14.16
N LEU A 29 13.05 -7.17 -13.32
CA LEU A 29 12.76 -5.98 -12.55
C LEU A 29 12.66 -4.75 -13.45
N ALA A 30 13.53 -4.58 -14.44
CA ALA A 30 13.46 -3.50 -15.42
C ALA A 30 12.15 -3.51 -16.24
N ARG A 31 11.62 -4.71 -16.57
CA ARG A 31 10.29 -4.85 -17.20
C ARG A 31 9.14 -4.50 -16.26
N THR A 32 9.31 -4.72 -14.97
CA THR A 32 8.31 -4.39 -13.95
C THR A 32 8.32 -2.89 -13.65
N ASP A 33 9.49 -2.25 -13.66
CA ASP A 33 9.68 -0.80 -13.49
C ASP A 33 9.10 -0.02 -14.68
N ALA A 34 9.22 -0.56 -15.90
CA ALA A 34 8.56 -0.01 -17.09
C ALA A 34 7.02 -0.10 -17.03
N LEU A 35 6.46 -1.05 -16.28
CA LEU A 35 5.03 -1.16 -16.00
C LEU A 35 4.60 -0.29 -14.80
N ALA A 36 5.50 -0.05 -13.84
CA ALA A 36 5.28 0.83 -12.69
C ALA A 36 5.04 2.30 -13.10
N GLY A 37 5.49 2.70 -14.29
CA GLY A 37 5.13 3.98 -14.90
C GLY A 37 3.64 4.15 -15.27
N SER A 38 2.81 3.11 -15.14
CA SER A 38 1.37 3.12 -15.47
C SER A 38 0.42 2.86 -14.29
N VAL A 39 0.94 2.99 -13.06
CA VAL A 39 0.22 2.77 -11.79
C VAL A 39 -1.04 3.65 -11.56
N PRO A 40 -1.22 4.87 -12.12
CA PRO A 40 -2.37 5.70 -11.75
C PRO A 40 -3.74 5.10 -12.15
N ALA A 41 -3.85 4.51 -13.35
CA ALA A 41 -5.13 4.03 -13.85
C ALA A 41 -5.58 2.70 -13.23
N THR A 42 -4.63 1.87 -12.78
CA THR A 42 -4.94 0.59 -12.12
C THR A 42 -5.25 0.76 -10.64
N LEU A 43 -4.66 1.75 -9.95
CA LEU A 43 -5.02 2.05 -8.57
C LEU A 43 -6.41 2.68 -8.44
N ALA A 44 -6.78 3.60 -9.34
CA ALA A 44 -8.12 4.23 -9.32
C ALA A 44 -9.25 3.21 -9.55
N ALA A 45 -9.08 2.29 -10.51
CA ALA A 45 -10.04 1.24 -10.78
C ALA A 45 -10.18 0.24 -9.61
N VAL A 46 -9.10 0.01 -8.86
CA VAL A 46 -9.09 -0.84 -7.66
C VAL A 46 -9.76 -0.14 -6.48
N THR A 47 -9.54 1.16 -6.29
CA THR A 47 -10.22 1.91 -5.22
C THR A 47 -11.72 2.03 -5.47
N ASP A 48 -12.16 2.29 -6.71
CA ASP A 48 -13.60 2.39 -7.02
C ASP A 48 -14.33 1.05 -6.82
N THR A 49 -13.70 -0.08 -7.16
CA THR A 49 -14.28 -1.40 -6.92
C THR A 49 -14.32 -1.78 -5.45
N ILE A 50 -13.34 -1.34 -4.65
CA ILE A 50 -13.33 -1.55 -3.20
C ILE A 50 -14.41 -0.69 -2.53
N ASP A 51 -14.53 0.59 -2.90
CA ASP A 51 -15.51 1.51 -2.32
C ASP A 51 -16.95 1.07 -2.62
N GLU A 52 -17.23 0.60 -3.85
CA GLU A 52 -18.54 0.05 -4.19
C GLU A 52 -18.85 -1.26 -3.43
N HIS A 53 -17.85 -2.12 -3.20
CA HIS A 53 -18.01 -3.32 -2.38
C HIS A 53 -18.24 -3.00 -0.89
N ILE A 54 -17.52 -2.01 -0.35
CA ILE A 54 -17.70 -1.56 1.03
C ILE A 54 -19.12 -0.98 1.20
N ALA A 55 -19.58 -0.14 0.27
CA ALA A 55 -20.92 0.41 0.29
C ALA A 55 -22.01 -0.68 0.20
N GLN A 56 -21.82 -1.70 -0.65
CA GLN A 56 -22.72 -2.85 -0.73
C GLN A 56 -22.75 -3.66 0.57
N LEU A 57 -21.61 -3.86 1.24
CA LEU A 57 -21.54 -4.58 2.52
C LEU A 57 -22.18 -3.79 3.68
N THR A 58 -22.00 -2.47 3.71
CA THR A 58 -22.66 -1.59 4.68
C THR A 58 -24.19 -1.64 4.52
N ASN A 59 -24.70 -1.71 3.28
CA ASN A 59 -26.14 -1.87 3.01
C ASN A 59 -26.72 -3.19 3.54
N HIS A 60 -25.90 -4.21 3.79
CA HIS A 60 -26.30 -5.47 4.42
C HIS A 60 -26.13 -5.47 5.96
N GLY A 61 -25.89 -4.30 6.56
CA GLY A 61 -25.70 -4.15 8.01
C GLY A 61 -24.34 -4.64 8.50
N VAL A 62 -23.39 -4.87 7.61
CA VAL A 62 -22.03 -5.28 7.95
C VAL A 62 -21.17 -4.03 8.14
N ASP A 63 -20.86 -3.70 9.39
CA ASP A 63 -19.88 -2.67 9.74
C ASP A 63 -18.47 -3.22 9.46
N VAL A 64 -17.93 -2.85 8.29
CA VAL A 64 -16.59 -3.26 7.83
C VAL A 64 -15.51 -2.75 8.78
N ASP A 65 -15.67 -1.54 9.31
CA ASP A 65 -14.74 -0.91 10.26
C ASP A 65 -14.72 -1.64 11.60
N ASP A 66 -15.88 -2.05 12.11
CA ASP A 66 -15.99 -2.86 13.33
C ASP A 66 -15.41 -4.27 13.11
N ARG A 67 -15.65 -4.89 11.96
CA ARG A 67 -15.05 -6.18 11.59
C ARG A 67 -13.54 -6.11 11.48
N ILE A 68 -13.00 -5.08 10.82
CA ILE A 68 -11.55 -4.88 10.69
C ILE A 68 -10.95 -4.67 12.09
N ARG A 69 -11.55 -3.81 12.93
CA ARG A 69 -11.06 -3.60 14.30
C ARG A 69 -11.08 -4.88 15.13
N ARG A 70 -12.12 -5.71 15.02
CA ARG A 70 -12.20 -7.01 15.69
C ARG A 70 -11.15 -7.98 15.18
N LEU A 71 -10.93 -8.04 13.87
CA LEU A 71 -9.89 -8.89 13.26
C LEU A 71 -8.50 -8.45 13.73
N VAL A 72 -8.19 -7.16 13.71
CA VAL A 72 -6.91 -6.64 14.19
C VAL A 72 -6.69 -6.98 15.66
N ARG A 73 -7.73 -6.86 16.51
CA ARG A 73 -7.67 -7.26 17.92
C ARG A 73 -7.49 -8.77 18.16
N LEU A 74 -7.82 -9.61 17.18
CA LEU A 74 -7.59 -11.05 17.24
C LEU A 74 -6.21 -11.42 16.70
N VAL A 75 -5.79 -10.77 15.61
CA VAL A 75 -4.48 -10.98 14.98
C VAL A 75 -3.36 -10.56 15.92
N GLU A 76 -3.48 -9.42 16.60
CA GLU A 76 -2.47 -8.91 17.52
C GLU A 76 -2.05 -9.97 18.56
N PRO A 77 -2.94 -10.55 19.38
CA PRO A 77 -2.56 -11.61 20.32
C PRO A 77 -2.12 -12.90 19.62
N LEU A 78 -2.71 -13.29 18.48
CA LEU A 78 -2.28 -14.48 17.72
C LEU A 78 -0.86 -14.37 17.16
N THR A 79 -0.39 -13.16 16.87
CA THR A 79 0.99 -12.91 16.40
C THR A 79 2.01 -12.73 17.51
N ARG A 80 1.60 -12.76 18.78
CA ARG A 80 2.55 -12.72 19.91
C ARG A 80 3.36 -14.02 19.94
N PRO A 81 4.68 -13.95 20.13
CA PRO A 81 5.55 -15.12 20.10
C PRO A 81 5.11 -16.20 21.09
N GLU A 82 4.64 -15.81 22.27
CA GLU A 82 4.15 -16.74 23.29
C GLU A 82 2.90 -17.51 22.82
N THR A 83 2.06 -16.87 22.02
CA THR A 83 0.82 -17.49 21.49
C THR A 83 1.15 -18.41 20.32
N ILE A 84 2.10 -18.03 19.47
CA ILE A 84 2.59 -18.88 18.38
C ILE A 84 3.26 -20.14 18.95
N ASP A 85 4.08 -20.01 20.00
CA ASP A 85 4.75 -21.13 20.63
C ASP A 85 3.76 -22.07 21.32
N ALA A 86 2.75 -21.53 22.02
CA ALA A 86 1.66 -22.32 22.60
C ALA A 86 0.84 -23.04 21.50
N LEU A 87 0.52 -22.37 20.39
CA LEU A 87 -0.19 -22.97 19.27
C LEU A 87 0.62 -24.11 18.64
N ARG A 88 1.92 -23.88 18.43
CA ARG A 88 2.85 -24.87 17.87
C ARG A 88 2.94 -26.11 18.76
N GLN A 89 3.04 -25.92 20.07
CA GLN A 89 3.05 -27.02 21.03
C GLN A 89 1.73 -27.81 20.99
N SER A 90 0.60 -27.10 20.90
CA SER A 90 -0.73 -27.72 20.80
C SER A 90 -0.89 -28.54 19.51
N ILE A 91 -0.41 -28.03 18.38
CA ILE A 91 -0.43 -28.71 17.09
C ILE A 91 0.44 -29.97 17.12
N GLU A 92 1.61 -29.89 17.75
CA GLU A 92 2.51 -31.04 17.86
C GLU A 92 1.87 -32.15 18.71
N THR A 93 1.20 -31.81 19.82
CA THR A 93 0.42 -32.76 20.62
C THR A 93 -0.76 -33.35 19.85
N LEU A 94 -1.41 -32.58 18.98
CA LEU A 94 -2.49 -33.09 18.12
C LEU A 94 -2.00 -34.13 17.10
N ARG A 95 -0.78 -33.97 16.57
CA ARG A 95 -0.20 -34.90 15.58
C ARG A 95 0.06 -36.29 16.16
N GLU A 96 0.27 -36.39 17.47
CA GLU A 96 0.49 -37.66 18.16
C GLU A 96 -0.81 -38.46 18.38
N VAL A 97 -1.99 -37.87 18.15
CA VAL A 97 -3.30 -38.53 18.33
C VAL A 97 -4.07 -38.62 17.00
N PRO A 98 -3.88 -39.70 16.21
CA PRO A 98 -4.45 -39.84 14.87
C PRO A 98 -5.97 -39.68 14.79
N ALA A 99 -6.69 -40.12 15.83
CA ALA A 99 -8.16 -40.05 15.86
C ALA A 99 -8.72 -38.62 15.98
N MET A 100 -7.98 -37.70 16.62
CA MET A 100 -8.39 -36.30 16.71
C MET A 100 -8.12 -35.53 15.41
N VAL A 101 -7.02 -35.84 14.72
CA VAL A 101 -6.68 -35.23 13.42
C VAL A 101 -7.75 -35.53 12.39
N ALA A 102 -8.23 -36.77 12.31
CA ALA A 102 -9.30 -37.15 11.39
C ALA A 102 -10.61 -36.39 11.67
N THR A 103 -10.99 -36.28 12.95
CA THR A 103 -12.23 -35.55 13.34
C THR A 103 -12.16 -34.06 12.98
N VAL A 104 -10.99 -33.44 13.18
CA VAL A 104 -10.78 -32.03 12.81
C VAL A 104 -10.80 -31.86 11.29
N ALA A 105 -10.12 -32.75 10.56
CA ALA A 105 -10.12 -32.73 9.09
C ALA A 105 -11.54 -32.86 8.53
N ASP A 106 -12.34 -33.83 8.99
CA ASP A 106 -13.74 -34.01 8.55
C ASP A 106 -14.59 -32.77 8.83
N THR A 107 -14.37 -32.09 9.96
CA THR A 107 -15.10 -30.88 10.32
C THR A 107 -14.76 -29.72 9.38
N VAL A 108 -13.48 -29.60 9.01
CA VAL A 108 -12.99 -28.60 8.05
C VAL A 108 -13.51 -28.91 6.64
N ASP A 109 -13.42 -30.17 6.20
CA ASP A 109 -13.92 -30.59 4.88
C ASP A 109 -15.43 -30.38 4.75
N GLY A 110 -16.20 -30.66 5.80
CA GLY A 110 -17.62 -30.34 5.85
C GLY A 110 -17.91 -28.84 5.82
N ALA A 111 -17.05 -28.01 6.41
CA ALA A 111 -17.17 -26.56 6.34
C ALA A 111 -16.84 -26.02 4.94
N ILE A 112 -15.78 -26.52 4.31
CA ILE A 112 -15.39 -26.19 2.94
C ILE A 112 -16.50 -26.58 1.96
N SER A 113 -17.08 -27.76 2.11
CA SER A 113 -18.18 -28.24 1.26
C SER A 113 -19.40 -27.32 1.34
N ARG A 114 -19.81 -26.89 2.54
CA ARG A 114 -20.91 -25.93 2.71
C ARG A 114 -20.64 -24.56 2.11
N LEU A 115 -19.39 -24.10 2.13
CA LEU A 115 -18.99 -22.84 1.50
C LEU A 115 -18.98 -22.96 -0.03
N ALA A 116 -18.54 -24.10 -0.56
CA ALA A 116 -18.62 -24.39 -1.99
C ALA A 116 -20.08 -24.42 -2.49
N GLU A 117 -21.01 -24.97 -1.70
CA GLU A 117 -22.46 -24.91 -1.98
C GLU A 117 -23.02 -23.48 -2.03
N GLN A 118 -22.38 -22.54 -1.34
CA GLN A 118 -22.71 -21.11 -1.37
C GLN A 118 -22.02 -20.36 -2.52
N GLY A 119 -21.35 -21.08 -3.43
CA GLY A 119 -20.62 -20.52 -4.58
C GLY A 119 -19.28 -19.89 -4.20
N ILE A 120 -18.76 -20.17 -3.01
CA ILE A 120 -17.45 -19.69 -2.57
C ILE A 120 -16.42 -20.79 -2.90
N ASP A 121 -15.64 -20.56 -3.96
CA ASP A 121 -14.48 -21.40 -4.26
C ASP A 121 -13.36 -21.12 -3.24
N VAL A 122 -13.26 -21.99 -2.24
CA VAL A 122 -12.27 -21.86 -1.16
C VAL A 122 -10.86 -22.08 -1.69
N ASP A 123 -10.66 -22.96 -2.68
CA ASP A 123 -9.35 -23.27 -3.25
C ASP A 123 -8.78 -22.08 -4.03
N GLU A 124 -9.61 -21.44 -4.87
CA GLU A 124 -9.22 -20.24 -5.60
C GLU A 124 -8.86 -19.10 -4.63
N ARG A 125 -9.69 -18.91 -3.60
CA ARG A 125 -9.45 -17.89 -2.57
C ARG A 125 -8.19 -18.19 -1.75
N LEU A 126 -7.93 -19.45 -1.42
CA LEU A 126 -6.71 -19.85 -0.71
C LEU A 126 -5.47 -19.58 -1.56
N GLN A 127 -5.51 -19.82 -2.87
CA GLN A 127 -4.39 -19.52 -3.77
C GLN A 127 -4.12 -18.02 -3.88
N ILE A 128 -5.16 -17.18 -3.88
CA ILE A 128 -5.01 -15.73 -3.86
C ILE A 128 -4.39 -15.29 -2.52
N VAL A 129 -4.94 -15.77 -1.40
CA VAL A 129 -4.42 -15.46 -0.06
C VAL A 129 -2.99 -15.94 0.10
N ALA A 130 -2.64 -17.14 -0.38
CA ALA A 130 -1.29 -17.68 -0.31
C ALA A 130 -0.30 -16.83 -1.12
N ARG A 131 -0.65 -16.40 -2.34
CA ARG A 131 0.21 -15.52 -3.15
C ARG A 131 0.40 -14.14 -2.52
N VAL A 132 -0.65 -13.61 -1.90
CA VAL A 132 -0.58 -12.33 -1.17
C VAL A 132 0.28 -12.48 0.08
N ALA A 133 0.06 -13.53 0.87
CA ALA A 133 0.85 -13.83 2.05
C ALA A 133 2.33 -14.02 1.69
N GLU A 134 2.64 -14.82 0.67
CA GLU A 134 4.00 -15.04 0.18
C GLU A 134 4.69 -13.73 -0.18
N ARG A 135 4.01 -12.85 -0.95
CA ARG A 135 4.53 -11.52 -1.30
C ARG A 135 4.71 -10.60 -0.11
N LEU A 136 3.82 -10.64 0.88
CA LEU A 136 3.93 -9.82 2.09
C LEU A 136 5.03 -10.33 3.04
N THR A 137 5.29 -11.64 3.04
CA THR A 137 6.38 -12.26 3.80
C THR A 137 7.71 -12.30 3.04
N ALA A 138 7.73 -11.86 1.78
CA ALA A 138 8.95 -11.76 1.02
C ALA A 138 9.94 -10.83 1.76
N PRO A 139 11.23 -11.21 1.85
CA PRO A 139 12.21 -10.42 2.59
C PRO A 139 12.29 -8.96 2.11
N GLU A 140 12.05 -8.72 0.83
CA GLU A 140 12.00 -7.40 0.20
C GLU A 140 10.78 -6.58 0.67
N ALA A 141 9.60 -7.21 0.76
CA ALA A 141 8.40 -6.57 1.28
C ALA A 141 8.52 -6.30 2.78
N LEU A 142 9.09 -7.24 3.54
CA LEU A 142 9.37 -7.04 4.96
C LEU A 142 10.44 -5.95 5.19
N ALA A 143 11.41 -5.81 4.28
CA ALA A 143 12.40 -4.73 4.32
C ALA A 143 11.74 -3.38 4.04
N ALA A 144 10.92 -3.28 2.99
CA ALA A 144 10.16 -2.08 2.66
C ALA A 144 9.21 -1.69 3.79
N VAL A 145 8.50 -2.65 4.37
CA VAL A 145 7.63 -2.44 5.54
C VAL A 145 8.45 -2.02 6.76
N ARG A 146 9.62 -2.62 7.04
CA ARG A 146 10.48 -2.20 8.15
C ARG A 146 11.01 -0.78 7.97
N GLU A 147 11.36 -0.41 6.76
CA GLU A 147 11.82 0.94 6.42
C GLU A 147 10.68 1.96 6.60
N LEU A 148 9.48 1.63 6.11
CA LEU A 148 8.25 2.39 6.37
C LEU A 148 7.93 2.47 7.86
N LEU A 149 8.09 1.37 8.59
CA LEU A 149 7.88 1.29 10.03
C LEU A 149 8.90 2.14 10.81
N GLY A 150 10.13 2.24 10.32
CA GLY A 150 11.14 3.17 10.82
C GLY A 150 10.71 4.64 10.71
N HIS A 151 9.80 4.95 9.78
CA HIS A 151 9.23 6.27 9.59
C HIS A 151 7.80 6.40 10.16
N VAL A 152 7.29 5.42 10.91
CA VAL A 152 5.92 5.43 11.48
C VAL A 152 5.66 6.67 12.31
N GLY A 153 6.63 7.16 13.07
CA GLY A 153 6.44 8.41 13.82
C GLY A 153 6.18 9.62 12.92
N ALA A 154 6.81 9.68 11.74
CA ALA A 154 6.55 10.72 10.75
C ALA A 154 5.21 10.50 10.03
N ILE A 155 4.90 9.25 9.70
CA ILE A 155 3.67 8.87 9.01
C ILE A 155 2.45 9.05 9.92
N GLN A 156 2.52 8.71 11.20
CA GLN A 156 1.47 8.99 12.19
C GLN A 156 1.26 10.49 12.35
N ARG A 157 2.33 11.28 12.45
CA ARG A 157 2.22 12.75 12.49
C ARG A 157 1.59 13.33 11.22
N LEU A 158 1.78 12.69 10.07
CA LEU A 158 1.14 13.06 8.80
C LEU A 158 -0.33 12.60 8.75
N LEU A 159 -0.64 11.39 9.23
CA LEU A 159 -2.00 10.87 9.38
C LEU A 159 -2.83 11.75 10.33
N GLU A 160 -2.24 12.16 11.44
CA GLU A 160 -2.86 13.06 12.42
C GLU A 160 -2.93 14.52 11.94
N SER A 161 -2.06 14.94 11.00
CA SER A 161 -2.08 16.32 10.46
C SER A 161 -3.20 16.57 9.45
N GLY A 162 -3.96 15.52 9.09
CA GLY A 162 -5.06 15.63 8.13
C GLY A 162 -4.60 15.73 6.67
N ILE A 163 -3.32 15.46 6.36
CA ILE A 163 -2.82 15.45 4.97
C ILE A 163 -3.46 14.33 4.13
N PHE A 164 -3.96 13.29 4.79
CA PHE A 164 -4.73 12.19 4.19
C PHE A 164 -6.25 12.42 4.25
N ALA A 165 -6.72 13.61 4.66
CA ALA A 165 -8.13 13.94 4.52
C ALA A 165 -8.52 13.89 3.04
N PRO A 166 -9.70 13.36 2.68
CA PRO A 166 -10.11 13.16 1.29
C PRO A 166 -9.89 14.41 0.41
N GLY A 167 -10.26 15.59 0.92
CA GLY A 167 -10.09 16.85 0.19
C GLY A 167 -8.64 17.34 0.05
N ALA A 168 -7.72 16.95 0.94
CA ALA A 168 -6.30 17.33 0.82
C ALA A 168 -5.59 16.47 -0.24
N VAL A 169 -5.89 15.18 -0.25
CA VAL A 169 -5.36 14.23 -1.25
C VAL A 169 -5.86 14.60 -2.65
N GLU A 170 -7.14 14.96 -2.78
CA GLU A 170 -7.75 15.38 -4.04
C GLU A 170 -7.07 16.62 -4.68
N VAL A 171 -6.62 17.57 -3.86
CA VAL A 171 -5.89 18.76 -4.34
C VAL A 171 -4.50 18.38 -4.86
N VAL A 172 -3.81 17.51 -4.14
CA VAL A 172 -2.49 17.00 -4.54
C VAL A 172 -2.60 16.18 -5.82
N ASP A 173 -3.61 15.32 -5.91
CA ASP A 173 -3.88 14.49 -7.09
C ASP A 173 -4.14 15.34 -8.34
N ARG A 174 -5.04 16.33 -8.26
CA ARG A 174 -5.29 17.26 -9.37
C ARG A 174 -4.06 18.04 -9.80
N ALA A 175 -3.23 18.45 -8.84
CA ALA A 175 -1.98 19.16 -9.14
C ALA A 175 -0.96 18.23 -9.82
N ALA A 176 -0.84 16.99 -9.36
CA ALA A 176 0.03 15.98 -9.96
C ALA A 176 -0.43 15.61 -11.38
N GLY A 177 -1.74 15.41 -11.59
CA GLY A 177 -2.32 15.17 -12.92
C GLY A 177 -2.06 16.33 -13.88
N ALA A 178 -2.31 17.57 -13.44
CA ALA A 178 -2.01 18.75 -14.26
C ALA A 178 -0.51 18.88 -14.61
N LEU A 179 0.38 18.40 -13.75
CA LEU A 179 1.82 18.39 -14.00
C LEU A 179 2.24 17.27 -14.97
N ALA A 180 1.65 16.08 -14.84
CA ALA A 180 1.92 14.95 -15.70
C ALA A 180 1.41 15.16 -17.13
N ASP A 181 0.27 15.85 -17.27
CA ASP A 181 -0.32 16.19 -18.57
C ASP A 181 0.35 17.39 -19.25
N MET A 182 1.19 18.14 -18.53
CA MET A 182 1.93 19.26 -19.10
C MET A 182 3.11 18.75 -19.94
N ASP A 183 3.04 18.98 -21.24
CA ASP A 183 4.21 18.86 -22.12
C ASP A 183 5.20 19.98 -21.83
N MET A 184 6.17 19.66 -20.96
CA MET A 184 7.28 20.54 -20.54
C MET A 184 8.14 21.03 -21.71
N THR A 185 8.11 20.34 -22.86
CA THR A 185 8.92 20.71 -24.04
C THR A 185 8.22 21.73 -24.94
N GLY A 186 6.89 21.86 -24.83
CA GLY A 186 6.06 22.77 -25.61
C GLY A 186 5.73 24.10 -24.93
N VAL A 187 6.23 24.35 -23.72
CA VAL A 187 5.88 25.54 -22.93
C VAL A 187 6.46 26.80 -23.57
N ARG A 188 5.58 27.61 -24.18
CA ARG A 188 5.99 28.88 -24.79
C ARG A 188 6.27 29.93 -23.71
N PRO A 189 7.41 30.65 -23.77
CA PRO A 189 7.67 31.73 -22.84
C PRO A 189 6.60 32.82 -22.98
N VAL A 190 6.01 33.20 -21.86
CA VAL A 190 5.05 34.31 -21.81
C VAL A 190 5.79 35.63 -21.66
N GLY A 191 5.55 36.57 -22.58
CA GLY A 191 6.06 37.94 -22.45
C GLY A 191 5.33 38.70 -21.33
N ALA A 192 5.87 39.85 -20.91
CA ALA A 192 5.33 40.66 -19.81
C ALA A 192 3.82 41.00 -20.00
N PHE A 193 3.39 41.29 -21.22
CA PHE A 193 1.97 41.53 -21.52
C PHE A 193 1.12 40.25 -21.46
N GLY A 194 1.70 39.11 -21.83
CA GLY A 194 1.07 37.79 -21.71
C GLY A 194 0.85 37.40 -20.24
N ALA A 195 1.82 37.68 -19.37
CA ALA A 195 1.69 37.48 -17.92
C ALA A 195 0.58 38.35 -17.31
N ILE A 196 0.51 39.63 -17.69
CA ILE A 196 -0.56 40.54 -17.24
C ILE A 196 -1.94 40.05 -17.73
N LYS A 197 -2.02 39.56 -18.98
CA LYS A 197 -3.25 38.99 -19.52
C LYS A 197 -3.64 37.69 -18.81
N ALA A 198 -2.68 36.85 -18.46
CA ALA A 198 -2.89 35.61 -17.70
C ALA A 198 -3.41 35.91 -16.28
N MET A 199 -2.97 36.98 -15.63
CA MET A 199 -3.55 37.41 -14.34
C MET A 199 -5.03 37.84 -14.43
N ARG A 200 -5.54 38.15 -15.63
CA ARG A 200 -6.96 38.39 -15.88
C ARG A 200 -7.75 37.12 -16.19
N ASP A 201 -7.08 35.97 -16.31
CA ASP A 201 -7.75 34.70 -16.54
C ASP A 201 -8.52 34.26 -15.28
N PRO A 202 -9.83 33.95 -15.39
CA PRO A 202 -10.65 33.53 -14.26
C PRO A 202 -10.13 32.27 -13.55
N CYS A 203 -9.46 31.36 -14.26
CA CYS A 203 -8.88 30.15 -13.67
C CYS A 203 -7.65 30.49 -12.83
N ILE A 204 -6.75 31.35 -13.34
CA ILE A 204 -5.56 31.79 -12.59
C ILE A 204 -5.97 32.60 -11.34
N GLN A 205 -7.00 33.43 -11.45
CA GLN A 205 -7.54 34.18 -10.31
C GLN A 205 -8.10 33.27 -9.22
N ARG A 206 -8.81 32.20 -9.60
CA ARG A 206 -9.32 31.20 -8.63
C ARG A 206 -8.18 30.47 -7.94
N SER A 207 -7.16 30.03 -8.67
CA SER A 207 -6.00 29.35 -8.11
C SER A 207 -5.22 30.25 -7.15
N LEU A 208 -5.01 31.52 -7.54
CA LEU A 208 -4.34 32.52 -6.70
C LEU A 208 -5.18 32.83 -5.45
N GLY A 209 -6.50 32.94 -5.58
CA GLY A 209 -7.42 33.13 -4.46
C GLY A 209 -7.39 31.96 -3.47
N ALA A 210 -7.36 30.73 -3.96
CA ALA A 210 -7.23 29.54 -3.11
C ALA A 210 -5.88 29.52 -2.37
N LEU A 211 -4.79 29.93 -3.03
CA LEU A 211 -3.46 30.02 -2.43
C LEU A 211 -3.39 31.11 -1.35
N VAL A 212 -4.02 32.26 -1.58
CA VAL A 212 -4.15 33.34 -0.58
C VAL A 212 -4.97 32.88 0.62
N GLU A 213 -6.09 32.20 0.40
CA GLU A 213 -6.94 31.68 1.48
C GLU A 213 -6.24 30.58 2.29
N PHE A 214 -5.51 29.69 1.63
CA PHE A 214 -4.61 28.74 2.29
C PHE A 214 -3.58 29.46 3.15
N GLY A 215 -2.89 30.46 2.59
CA GLY A 215 -1.89 31.25 3.32
C GLY A 215 -2.46 31.97 4.54
N ARG A 216 -3.69 32.51 4.45
CA ARG A 216 -4.39 33.11 5.59
C ARG A 216 -4.70 32.10 6.68
N ARG A 217 -5.21 30.91 6.32
CA ARG A 217 -5.53 29.85 7.29
C ARG A 217 -4.28 29.27 7.94
N PHE A 218 -3.24 29.01 7.15
CA PHE A 218 -1.94 28.55 7.62
C PHE A 218 -1.26 29.59 8.53
N GLY A 219 -1.30 30.87 8.16
CA GLY A 219 -0.75 31.95 8.99
C GLY A 219 -1.41 32.01 10.38
N ARG A 220 -2.75 31.86 10.44
CA ARG A 220 -3.49 31.82 11.71
C ARG A 220 -3.07 30.65 12.61
N THR A 221 -2.85 29.46 12.04
CA THR A 221 -2.45 28.27 12.84
C THR A 221 -0.99 28.34 13.32
N VAL A 222 -0.10 28.96 12.53
CA VAL A 222 1.29 29.21 12.93
C VAL A 222 1.36 30.28 14.03
N HIS A 223 0.58 31.36 13.92
CA HIS A 223 0.54 32.41 14.94
C HIS A 223 -0.05 31.95 16.27
N THR A 224 -1.00 30.99 16.29
CA THR A 224 -1.49 30.42 17.55
C THR A 224 -0.44 29.62 18.34
N ARG A 225 0.64 29.13 17.69
CA ARG A 225 1.78 28.48 18.38
C ARG A 225 2.91 29.45 18.70
N ALA A 226 2.97 30.58 18.01
CA ALA A 226 4.00 31.59 18.18
C ALA A 226 3.34 32.97 18.41
N ASN A 227 2.99 33.28 19.66
CA ASN A 227 2.73 34.66 20.05
C ASN A 227 3.66 35.02 21.21
N THR A 228 4.41 36.11 21.10
CA THR A 228 3.84 37.38 21.58
C THR A 228 3.98 38.64 20.70
N ASP A 229 4.53 38.63 19.47
CA ASP A 229 4.88 39.91 18.79
C ASP A 229 4.28 40.20 17.40
N CYS A 230 3.23 39.50 16.95
CA CYS A 230 2.59 39.85 15.66
C CYS A 230 1.17 40.40 15.80
N LYS A 231 0.97 41.61 15.24
CA LYS A 231 -0.29 42.36 15.27
C LYS A 231 -1.42 41.56 14.58
N PRO A 232 -2.63 41.50 15.14
CA PRO A 232 -3.73 40.73 14.56
C PRO A 232 -4.06 41.21 13.15
N CYS A 233 -4.29 40.26 12.24
CA CYS A 233 -4.80 40.54 10.90
C CYS A 233 -6.27 40.97 11.03
N ASN A 234 -6.56 42.25 10.84
CA ASN A 234 -7.93 42.76 10.77
C ASN A 234 -8.64 42.20 9.53
N GLU A 235 -9.90 41.82 9.73
CA GLU A 235 -10.87 41.43 8.69
C GLU A 235 -11.20 42.58 7.73
#